data_AF-A0A353PR52-F1
#
_entry.id   AF-A0A353PR52-F1
#
_cell.length_a   1.000
_cell.length_b   1.000
_cell.length_c   1.000
_cell.angle_alpha   90.00
_cell.angle_beta   90.00
_cell.angle_gamma   90.00
#
_symmetry.space_group_name_H-M   'P 1'
#
loop_
_entity.id
_entity.type
_entity.pdbx_description
1 polymer ?
#
loop_
_entity_poly.entity_id
_entity_poly.type
_entity_poly.pdbx_seq_one_letter_code
_entity_poly.pdbx_strand_id
1 'polypeptide(L)'
;MAPDTAFIQEKSYLVPLPEVLPPIYEHYQRLVDCQGYVNLETNRYSAPETLIGKTIDVYKYPEEVRFFYKHREIAIHPRLSGKRYERCRLPGHHSQTHKKQTHQAASKTEAELRGHCDLLDQYVSGLKKHVRGSGHRQLNRLLNLKRMYPKEAFLCAVKKAAHYGLYDLNRLESLIIKSVAGDYFNLEEEAL
;
A
#
# COMPACT_ATOMS: atom_id res chain seq x y z
N MET A 1 -10.02 55.46 18.84
CA MET A 1 -11.36 55.45 18.23
C MET A 1 -12.09 54.21 18.68
N ALA A 2 -13.39 54.30 18.98
CA ALA A 2 -14.20 53.13 19.33
C ALA A 2 -14.55 52.35 18.05
N PRO A 3 -14.67 51.01 18.08
CA PRO A 3 -14.98 50.20 16.90
C PRO A 3 -16.24 50.69 16.17
N ASP A 4 -17.25 51.14 16.91
CA ASP A 4 -18.50 51.66 16.36
C ASP A 4 -18.30 52.95 15.54
N THR A 5 -17.37 53.81 15.96
CA THR A 5 -17.06 55.06 15.26
C THR A 5 -16.32 54.81 13.95
N ALA A 6 -15.45 53.81 13.90
CA ALA A 6 -14.76 53.41 12.67
C ALA A 6 -15.74 52.80 11.66
N PHE A 7 -16.65 51.93 12.13
CA PHE A 7 -17.65 51.31 11.26
C PHE A 7 -18.55 52.34 10.55
N ILE A 8 -19.03 53.37 11.27
CA ILE A 8 -19.87 54.42 10.69
C ILE A 8 -19.12 55.19 9.59
N GLN A 9 -17.84 55.48 9.80
CA GLN A 9 -16.99 56.20 8.84
C GLN A 9 -16.67 55.36 7.61
N GLU A 10 -16.43 54.06 7.80
CA GLU A 10 -16.05 53.13 6.72
C GLU A 10 -17.25 52.64 5.90
N LYS A 11 -18.48 52.70 6.44
CA LYS A 11 -19.69 52.13 5.84
C LYS A 11 -19.97 52.61 4.41
N SER A 12 -19.70 53.87 4.10
CA SER A 12 -19.92 54.44 2.75
C SER A 12 -18.91 53.93 1.70
N TYR A 13 -17.80 53.33 2.15
CA TYR A 13 -16.73 52.83 1.29
C TYR A 13 -16.79 51.31 1.10
N LEU A 14 -17.78 50.63 1.70
CA LEU A 14 -17.93 49.18 1.57
C LEU A 14 -18.43 48.81 0.17
N VAL A 15 -17.78 47.79 -0.41
CA VAL A 15 -18.18 47.19 -1.69
C VAL A 15 -19.29 46.16 -1.41
N PRO A 16 -20.38 46.13 -2.20
CA PRO A 16 -21.40 45.11 -2.05
C PRO A 16 -20.82 43.71 -2.30
N LEU A 17 -21.40 42.72 -1.63
CA LEU A 17 -21.02 41.33 -1.86
C LEU A 17 -21.28 40.97 -3.33
N PRO A 18 -20.36 40.26 -4.01
CA PRO A 18 -20.62 39.78 -5.36
C PRO A 18 -21.85 38.87 -5.38
N GLU A 19 -22.61 38.91 -6.48
CA GLU A 19 -23.83 38.10 -6.65
C GLU A 19 -23.56 36.60 -6.52
N VAL A 20 -22.38 36.16 -6.97
CA VAL A 20 -21.90 34.79 -6.82
C VAL A 20 -20.78 34.78 -5.79
N LEU A 21 -21.02 34.08 -4.69
CA LEU A 21 -20.01 33.87 -3.66
C LEU A 21 -18.87 33.00 -4.18
N PRO A 22 -17.62 33.31 -3.81
CA PRO A 22 -16.49 32.46 -4.15
C PRO A 22 -16.66 31.07 -3.49
N PRO A 23 -16.17 30.01 -4.15
CA PRO A 23 -16.20 28.68 -3.57
C PRO A 23 -15.35 28.63 -2.28
N ILE A 24 -15.95 28.12 -1.21
CA ILE A 24 -15.29 27.93 0.10
C ILE A 24 -14.50 26.61 0.19
N TYR A 25 -14.16 26.03 -0.96
CA TYR A 25 -13.46 24.76 -1.04
C TYR A 25 -12.24 24.83 -1.96
N GLU A 26 -11.29 23.95 -1.70
CA GLU A 26 -10.20 23.65 -2.62
C GLU A 26 -10.50 22.34 -3.36
N HIS A 27 -10.34 22.34 -4.68
CA HIS A 27 -10.56 21.16 -5.51
C HIS A 27 -9.24 20.50 -5.90
N TYR A 28 -9.19 19.17 -5.80
CA TYR A 28 -8.04 18.35 -6.13
C TYR A 28 -8.47 17.11 -6.91
N GLN A 29 -7.63 16.69 -7.85
CA GLN A 29 -7.73 15.36 -8.45
C GLN A 29 -6.70 14.43 -7.84
N ARG A 30 -7.16 13.27 -7.34
CA ARG A 30 -6.31 12.30 -6.66
C ARG A 30 -6.65 10.87 -7.07
N LEU A 31 -5.60 10.06 -7.19
CA LEU A 31 -5.72 8.64 -7.48
C LEU A 31 -5.97 7.85 -6.19
N VAL A 32 -6.92 6.91 -6.26
CA VAL A 32 -7.14 5.92 -5.20
C VAL A 32 -6.05 4.87 -5.27
N ASP A 33 -5.24 4.76 -4.22
CA ASP A 33 -4.13 3.82 -4.18
C ASP A 33 -4.58 2.35 -4.12
N CYS A 34 -3.61 1.43 -4.20
CA CYS A 34 -3.87 -0.01 -4.11
C CYS A 34 -4.41 -0.47 -2.74
N GLN A 35 -4.36 0.39 -1.73
CA GLN A 35 -4.91 0.12 -0.40
C GLN A 35 -6.33 0.68 -0.24
N GLY A 36 -6.89 1.36 -1.26
CA GLY A 36 -8.18 2.02 -1.19
C GLY A 36 -8.15 3.33 -0.42
N TYR A 37 -7.07 4.11 -0.51
CA TYR A 37 -6.95 5.43 0.09
C TYR A 37 -6.64 6.50 -0.93
N VAL A 38 -7.04 7.72 -0.59
CA VAL A 38 -6.66 8.95 -1.26
C VAL A 38 -5.82 9.79 -0.31
N ASN A 39 -4.68 10.25 -0.83
CA ASN A 39 -3.82 11.17 -0.11
C ASN A 39 -4.29 12.61 -0.35
N LEU A 40 -4.58 13.32 0.74
CA LEU A 40 -4.87 14.74 0.72
C LEU A 40 -3.92 15.41 1.73
N GLU A 41 -3.00 16.21 1.20
CA GLU A 41 -1.87 16.77 1.97
C GLU A 41 -1.06 15.66 2.66
N THR A 42 -1.00 15.66 3.98
CA THR A 42 -0.32 14.64 4.79
C THR A 42 -1.23 13.50 5.25
N ASN A 43 -2.55 13.62 5.07
CA ASN A 43 -3.53 12.69 5.62
C ASN A 43 -4.09 11.75 4.55
N ARG A 44 -4.52 10.56 4.96
CA ARG A 44 -5.09 9.55 4.07
C ARG A 44 -6.57 9.35 4.40
N TYR A 45 -7.41 9.39 3.39
CA TYR A 45 -8.84 9.22 3.51
C TYR A 45 -9.25 7.97 2.73
N SER A 46 -10.01 7.08 3.36
CA SER A 46 -10.46 5.84 2.71
C SER A 46 -11.39 6.13 1.53
N ALA A 47 -11.26 5.39 0.44
CA ALA A 47 -12.19 5.40 -0.67
C ALA A 47 -12.72 3.98 -0.92
N PRO A 48 -13.90 3.82 -1.54
CA PRO A 48 -14.40 2.49 -1.88
C PRO A 48 -13.44 1.68 -2.74
N GLU A 49 -13.30 0.39 -2.42
CA GLU A 49 -12.45 -0.58 -3.13
C GLU A 49 -12.73 -0.64 -4.65
N THR A 50 -13.98 -0.41 -5.06
CA THR A 50 -14.38 -0.39 -6.49
C THR A 50 -13.71 0.72 -7.29
N LEU A 51 -13.06 1.67 -6.62
CA LEU A 51 -12.39 2.82 -7.23
C LEU A 51 -10.87 2.73 -7.15
N ILE A 52 -10.29 1.65 -6.66
CA ILE A 52 -8.83 1.44 -6.66
C ILE A 52 -8.26 1.65 -8.08
N GLY A 53 -7.20 2.46 -8.17
CA GLY A 53 -6.54 2.82 -9.43
C GLY A 53 -7.26 3.90 -10.24
N LYS A 54 -8.41 4.41 -9.79
CA LYS A 54 -9.16 5.48 -10.47
C LYS A 54 -8.81 6.84 -9.87
N THR A 55 -8.85 7.86 -10.73
CA THR A 55 -8.78 9.26 -10.30
C THR A 55 -10.16 9.75 -9.89
N ILE A 56 -10.24 10.37 -8.71
CA ILE A 56 -11.46 10.97 -8.17
C ILE A 56 -11.24 12.46 -7.90
N ASP A 57 -12.33 13.21 -7.90
CA ASP A 57 -12.37 14.61 -7.50
C ASP A 57 -12.54 14.69 -5.98
N VAL A 58 -11.70 15.50 -5.35
CA VAL A 58 -11.64 15.69 -3.91
C VAL A 58 -11.87 17.16 -3.61
N TYR A 59 -12.93 17.46 -2.89
CA TYR A 59 -13.26 18.80 -2.44
C TYR A 59 -12.92 18.92 -0.96
N LYS A 60 -11.99 19.80 -0.64
CA LYS A 60 -11.55 20.09 0.72
C LYS A 60 -12.29 21.33 1.21
N TYR A 61 -13.23 21.12 2.13
CA TYR A 61 -13.93 22.16 2.86
C TYR A 61 -13.24 22.43 4.21
N PRO A 62 -13.60 23.51 4.93
CA PRO A 62 -13.06 23.80 6.25
C PRO A 62 -13.26 22.65 7.25
N GLU A 63 -14.41 21.98 7.23
CA GLU A 63 -14.79 20.95 8.21
C GLU A 63 -14.79 19.52 7.65
N GLU A 64 -14.88 19.37 6.32
CA GLU A 64 -15.08 18.07 5.68
C GLU A 64 -14.31 17.92 4.36
N VAL A 65 -14.20 16.68 3.91
CA VAL A 65 -13.59 16.30 2.63
C VAL A 65 -14.58 15.43 1.87
N ARG A 66 -15.00 15.89 0.69
CA ARG A 66 -15.97 15.18 -0.15
C ARG A 66 -15.31 14.58 -1.37
N PHE A 67 -15.69 13.35 -1.69
CA PHE A 67 -15.19 12.59 -2.84
C PHE A 67 -16.26 12.46 -3.91
N PHE A 68 -15.90 12.78 -5.14
CA PHE A 68 -16.74 12.65 -6.31
C PHE A 68 -16.05 11.83 -7.39
N TYR A 69 -16.83 11.02 -8.11
CA TYR A 69 -16.36 10.30 -9.29
C TYR A 69 -17.45 10.36 -10.34
N LYS A 70 -17.09 10.82 -11.54
CA LYS A 70 -18.05 11.04 -12.63
C LYS A 70 -19.27 11.85 -12.17
N HIS A 71 -19.03 12.95 -11.45
CA HIS A 71 -20.05 13.87 -10.94
C HIS A 71 -21.02 13.28 -9.91
N ARG A 72 -20.72 12.10 -9.33
CA ARG A 72 -21.50 11.52 -8.24
C ARG A 72 -20.71 11.58 -6.94
N GLU A 73 -21.36 12.01 -5.86
CA GLU A 73 -20.79 11.97 -4.52
C GLU A 73 -20.68 10.51 -4.07
N ILE A 74 -19.49 10.14 -3.58
CA ILE A 74 -19.17 8.77 -3.18
C ILE A 74 -19.02 8.68 -1.66
N ALA A 75 -18.39 9.68 -1.06
CA ALA A 75 -18.05 9.68 0.35
C ALA A 75 -17.86 11.09 0.88
N ILE A 76 -18.22 11.28 2.14
CA ILE A 76 -17.97 12.48 2.93
C ILE A 76 -17.17 12.08 4.17
N HIS A 77 -16.03 12.73 4.39
CA HIS A 77 -15.17 12.51 5.54
C HIS A 77 -15.08 13.77 6.41
N PRO A 78 -15.00 13.65 7.74
CA PRO A 78 -14.58 14.77 8.58
C PRO A 78 -13.13 15.15 8.24
N ARG A 79 -12.85 16.45 8.11
CA ARG A 79 -11.49 16.93 7.85
C ARG A 79 -10.64 16.80 9.12
N LEU A 80 -9.49 16.14 8.98
CA LEU A 80 -8.51 16.01 10.06
C LEU A 80 -7.64 17.28 10.16
N SER A 81 -8.22 18.40 10.58
CA SER A 81 -7.50 19.67 10.76
C SER A 81 -6.53 19.59 11.94
N GLY A 82 -5.30 20.11 11.74
CA GLY A 82 -4.27 20.12 12.79
C GLY A 82 -3.57 18.78 13.04
N LYS A 83 -3.89 17.74 12.25
CA LYS A 83 -3.31 16.41 12.37
C LYS A 83 -2.51 16.05 11.12
N ARG A 84 -1.41 15.31 11.29
CA ARG A 84 -0.52 14.89 10.18
C ARG A 84 -0.34 13.38 10.18
N TYR A 85 -0.25 12.79 8.99
CA TYR A 85 -0.03 11.36 8.78
C TYR A 85 -1.11 10.45 9.37
N GLU A 86 -2.31 11.00 9.62
CA GLU A 86 -3.45 10.22 10.10
C GLU A 86 -4.24 9.58 8.97
N ARG A 87 -5.04 8.57 9.33
CA ARG A 87 -5.94 7.86 8.42
C ARG A 87 -7.39 8.04 8.88
N CYS A 88 -8.22 8.65 8.03
CA CYS A 88 -9.66 8.68 8.22
C CYS A 88 -10.29 7.48 7.50
N ARG A 89 -10.99 6.62 8.24
CA ARG A 89 -11.64 5.42 7.71
C ARG A 89 -13.15 5.52 7.88
N LEU A 90 -13.88 5.34 6.78
CA LEU A 90 -15.33 5.16 6.82
C LEU A 90 -15.70 3.68 6.79
N PRO A 91 -16.79 3.29 7.47
CA PRO A 91 -17.32 1.94 7.36
C PRO A 91 -17.76 1.65 5.92
N GLY A 92 -17.56 0.40 5.46
CA GLY A 92 -17.97 -0.03 4.12
C GLY A 92 -16.97 0.26 2.98
N HIS A 93 -15.96 1.12 3.19
CA HIS A 93 -14.93 1.37 2.17
C HIS A 93 -13.94 0.21 2.01
N HIS A 94 -13.63 -0.47 3.10
CA HIS A 94 -12.83 -1.68 3.09
C HIS A 94 -13.69 -2.86 3.51
N SER A 95 -14.11 -3.68 2.54
CA SER A 95 -14.87 -4.88 2.86
C SER A 95 -13.95 -5.93 3.49
N GLN A 96 -14.46 -6.73 4.41
CA GLN A 96 -13.71 -7.88 4.94
C GLN A 96 -13.29 -8.88 3.85
N THR A 97 -13.88 -8.75 2.65
CA THR A 97 -13.59 -9.53 1.45
C THR A 97 -12.14 -9.41 1.01
N HIS A 98 -11.52 -8.22 1.04
CA HIS A 98 -10.12 -8.07 0.66
C HIS A 98 -9.16 -8.84 1.58
N LYS A 99 -9.43 -8.85 2.89
CA LYS A 99 -8.67 -9.69 3.83
C LYS A 99 -8.84 -11.17 3.48
N LYS A 100 -10.06 -11.63 3.22
CA LYS A 100 -10.32 -13.01 2.79
C LYS A 100 -9.59 -13.36 1.49
N GLN A 101 -9.61 -12.49 0.49
CA GLN A 101 -8.94 -12.69 -0.80
C GLN A 101 -7.42 -12.77 -0.65
N THR A 102 -6.79 -11.89 0.13
CA THR A 102 -5.34 -11.95 0.37
C THR A 102 -4.90 -13.21 1.12
N HIS A 103 -5.69 -13.64 2.12
CA HIS A 103 -5.46 -14.91 2.81
C HIS A 103 -5.66 -16.12 1.88
N GLN A 104 -6.69 -16.11 1.03
CA GLN A 104 -6.92 -17.15 0.02
C GLN A 104 -5.78 -17.20 -1.01
N ALA A 105 -5.30 -16.04 -1.48
CA ALA A 105 -4.18 -15.97 -2.41
C ALA A 105 -2.88 -16.52 -1.77
N ALA A 106 -2.60 -16.17 -0.51
CA ALA A 106 -1.49 -16.75 0.24
C ALA A 106 -1.62 -18.28 0.38
N SER A 107 -2.82 -18.77 0.68
CA SER A 107 -3.10 -20.20 0.79
C SER A 107 -2.89 -20.95 -0.54
N LYS A 108 -3.31 -20.36 -1.67
CA LYS A 108 -3.04 -20.93 -3.00
C LYS A 108 -1.54 -20.98 -3.30
N THR A 109 -0.82 -19.89 -3.02
CA THR A 109 0.63 -19.81 -3.24
C THR A 109 1.38 -20.83 -2.39
N GLU A 110 0.96 -21.00 -1.13
CA GLU A 110 1.50 -22.00 -0.21
C GLU A 110 1.23 -23.43 -0.71
N ALA A 111 0.05 -23.70 -1.26
CA ALA A 111 -0.28 -24.99 -1.84
C ALA A 111 0.61 -25.33 -3.06
N GLU A 112 0.99 -24.37 -3.89
CA GLU A 112 1.92 -24.59 -5.03
C GLU A 112 3.39 -24.78 -4.61
N LEU A 113 3.75 -24.23 -3.45
CA LEU A 113 5.08 -24.43 -2.88
C LEU A 113 5.19 -25.79 -2.17
N ARG A 114 4.13 -26.23 -1.50
CA ARG A 114 4.12 -27.44 -0.68
C ARG A 114 3.92 -28.74 -1.47
N GLY A 115 4.31 -29.86 -0.87
CA GLY A 115 4.01 -31.21 -1.38
C GLY A 115 4.98 -31.76 -2.42
N HIS A 116 6.08 -31.05 -2.70
CA HIS A 116 7.10 -31.49 -3.65
C HIS A 116 8.43 -31.89 -2.98
N CYS A 117 8.72 -31.38 -1.78
CA CYS A 117 9.97 -31.66 -1.07
C CYS A 117 9.84 -31.27 0.42
N ASP A 118 10.17 -32.18 1.32
CA ASP A 118 10.08 -31.97 2.77
C ASP A 118 10.92 -30.78 3.27
N LEU A 119 12.09 -30.56 2.66
CA LEU A 119 12.96 -29.41 2.98
C LEU A 119 12.28 -28.08 2.65
N LEU A 120 11.57 -28.01 1.53
CA LEU A 120 10.86 -26.80 1.11
C LEU A 120 9.65 -26.54 2.03
N ASP A 121 8.95 -27.59 2.45
CA ASP A 121 7.79 -27.49 3.35
C ASP A 121 8.20 -26.95 4.73
N GLN A 122 9.32 -27.46 5.26
CA GLN A 122 9.93 -26.94 6.48
C GLN A 122 10.33 -25.47 6.33
N TYR A 123 10.99 -25.12 5.23
CA TYR A 123 11.40 -23.73 4.97
C TYR A 123 10.21 -22.77 4.85
N VAL A 124 9.14 -23.15 4.14
CA VAL A 124 7.90 -22.38 4.03
C VAL A 124 7.24 -22.19 5.41
N SER A 125 7.24 -23.23 6.26
CA SER A 125 6.72 -23.14 7.62
C SER A 125 7.51 -22.14 8.48
N GLY A 126 8.85 -22.15 8.36
CA GLY A 126 9.72 -21.20 9.04
C GLY A 126 9.49 -19.77 8.53
N LEU A 127 9.46 -19.59 7.20
CA LEU A 127 9.20 -18.30 6.56
C LEU A 127 7.90 -17.65 7.05
N LYS A 128 6.82 -18.43 7.18
CA LYS A 128 5.54 -17.91 7.71
C LYS A 128 5.61 -17.46 9.16
N LYS A 129 6.44 -18.08 10.01
CA LYS A 129 6.63 -17.65 11.40
C LYS A 129 7.37 -16.32 11.51
N HIS A 130 8.25 -16.01 10.56
CA HIS A 130 9.06 -14.80 10.57
C HIS A 130 8.45 -13.62 9.81
N VAL A 131 7.34 -13.81 9.10
CA VAL A 131 6.69 -12.76 8.32
C VAL A 131 5.47 -12.20 9.05
N ARG A 132 5.32 -10.87 9.06
CA ARG A 132 4.13 -10.19 9.59
C ARG A 132 2.97 -10.25 8.58
N GLY A 133 1.78 -10.61 9.05
CA GLY A 133 0.55 -10.70 8.23
C GLY A 133 0.42 -12.02 7.46
N SER A 134 -0.31 -12.01 6.34
CA SER A 134 -0.59 -13.24 5.57
C SER A 134 0.64 -13.82 4.83
N GLY A 135 1.75 -13.08 4.74
CA GLY A 135 2.98 -13.52 4.08
C GLY A 135 2.89 -13.75 2.57
N HIS A 136 1.80 -13.32 1.91
CA HIS A 136 1.57 -13.56 0.49
C HIS A 136 2.71 -13.05 -0.40
N ARG A 137 3.25 -11.85 -0.12
CA ARG A 137 4.36 -11.27 -0.91
C ARG A 137 5.60 -12.14 -0.85
N GLN A 138 5.98 -12.59 0.34
CA GLN A 138 7.16 -13.44 0.55
C GLN A 138 6.97 -14.83 -0.07
N LEU A 139 5.78 -15.43 0.09
CA LEU A 139 5.45 -16.71 -0.56
C LEU A 139 5.45 -16.59 -2.09
N ASN A 140 4.85 -15.54 -2.66
CA ASN A 140 4.88 -15.29 -4.10
C ASN A 140 6.31 -15.10 -4.61
N ARG A 141 7.14 -14.37 -3.85
CA ARG A 141 8.53 -14.18 -4.24
C ARG A 141 9.31 -15.50 -4.22
N LEU A 142 9.12 -16.34 -3.20
CA LEU A 142 9.74 -17.67 -3.16
C LEU A 142 9.27 -18.55 -4.33
N LEU A 143 7.98 -18.50 -4.67
CA LEU A 143 7.42 -19.20 -5.83
C LEU A 143 8.01 -18.70 -7.15
N ASN A 144 8.20 -17.39 -7.30
CA ASN A 144 8.86 -16.82 -8.46
C ASN A 144 10.33 -17.29 -8.56
N LEU A 145 11.07 -17.33 -7.45
CA LEU A 145 12.44 -17.87 -7.44
C LEU A 145 12.47 -19.35 -7.88
N LYS A 146 11.52 -20.18 -7.40
CA LYS A 146 11.36 -21.58 -7.83
C LYS A 146 11.10 -21.70 -9.34
N ARG A 147 10.44 -20.71 -9.96
CA ARG A 147 10.10 -20.70 -11.40
C ARG A 147 11.22 -20.12 -12.27
N MET A 148 12.01 -19.17 -11.75
CA MET A 148 13.03 -18.45 -12.52
C MET A 148 14.38 -19.16 -12.56
N TYR A 149 14.71 -19.96 -11.54
CA TYR A 149 16.03 -20.56 -11.41
C TYR A 149 16.00 -22.10 -11.58
N PRO A 150 17.13 -22.71 -11.98
CA PRO A 150 17.25 -24.17 -12.03
C PRO A 150 16.92 -24.81 -10.68
N LYS A 151 16.18 -25.94 -10.73
CA LYS A 151 15.66 -26.63 -9.54
C LYS A 151 16.76 -27.01 -8.54
N GLU A 152 17.91 -27.46 -9.03
CA GLU A 152 19.03 -27.93 -8.21
C GLU A 152 19.68 -26.79 -7.43
N ALA A 153 20.01 -25.70 -8.12
CA ALA A 153 20.55 -24.48 -7.52
C ALA A 153 19.60 -23.89 -6.47
N PHE A 154 18.30 -23.87 -6.76
CA PHE A 154 17.26 -23.45 -5.84
C PHE A 154 17.21 -24.30 -4.57
N LEU A 155 17.18 -25.63 -4.70
CA LEU A 155 17.12 -26.53 -3.54
C LEU A 155 18.41 -26.48 -2.71
N CYS A 156 19.58 -26.36 -3.34
CA CYS A 156 20.85 -26.17 -2.65
C CYS A 156 20.84 -24.89 -1.79
N ALA A 157 20.36 -23.77 -2.36
CA ALA A 157 20.22 -22.51 -1.64
C ALA A 157 19.21 -22.60 -0.50
N VAL A 158 18.06 -23.24 -0.71
CA VAL A 158 17.05 -23.46 0.35
C VAL A 158 17.62 -24.32 1.48
N LYS A 159 18.39 -25.37 1.17
CA LYS A 159 19.04 -26.22 2.18
C LYS A 159 20.03 -25.41 3.03
N LYS A 160 20.88 -24.59 2.41
CA LYS A 160 21.81 -23.69 3.11
C LYS A 160 21.05 -22.65 3.95
N ALA A 161 20.02 -22.03 3.39
CA ALA A 161 19.21 -21.03 4.08
C ALA A 161 18.46 -21.64 5.29
N ALA A 162 17.89 -22.83 5.14
CA ALA A 162 17.22 -23.55 6.22
C ALA A 162 18.19 -23.94 7.35
N HIS A 163 19.40 -24.38 7.01
CA HIS A 163 20.45 -24.73 7.99
C HIS A 163 20.81 -23.54 8.90
N TYR A 164 20.93 -22.34 8.33
CA TYR A 164 21.26 -21.11 9.08
C TYR A 164 20.03 -20.33 9.57
N GLY A 165 18.80 -20.82 9.34
CA GLY A 165 17.56 -20.10 9.70
C GLY A 165 17.41 -18.75 8.97
N LEU A 166 17.92 -18.63 7.76
CA LEU A 166 17.87 -17.41 6.95
C LEU A 166 16.53 -17.33 6.20
N TYR A 167 15.67 -16.39 6.59
CA TYR A 167 14.35 -16.16 5.97
C TYR A 167 14.28 -14.88 5.10
N ASP A 168 15.42 -14.25 4.84
CA ASP A 168 15.53 -13.11 3.92
C ASP A 168 15.66 -13.62 2.48
N LEU A 169 14.63 -13.36 1.66
CA LEU A 169 14.56 -13.81 0.28
C LEU A 169 15.59 -13.12 -0.63
N ASN A 170 16.09 -11.93 -0.29
CA ASN A 170 17.18 -11.32 -1.04
C ASN A 170 18.47 -12.15 -0.89
N ARG A 171 18.78 -12.58 0.34
CA ARG A 171 19.96 -13.41 0.62
C ARG A 171 19.81 -14.80 0.02
N LEU A 172 18.60 -15.36 0.04
CA LEU A 172 18.32 -16.64 -0.62
C LEU A 172 18.58 -16.53 -2.13
N GLU A 173 18.14 -15.45 -2.77
CA GLU A 173 18.42 -15.19 -4.18
C GLU A 173 19.92 -15.08 -4.47
N SER A 174 20.70 -14.37 -3.63
CA SER A 174 22.16 -14.35 -3.75
C SER A 174 22.80 -15.73 -3.63
N LEU A 175 22.29 -16.60 -2.74
CA LEU A 175 22.76 -17.98 -2.61
C LEU A 175 22.45 -18.83 -3.85
N ILE A 176 21.29 -18.61 -4.49
CA ILE A 176 20.94 -19.27 -5.76
C ILE A 176 21.89 -18.81 -6.86
N ILE A 177 22.15 -17.51 -6.96
CA ILE A 177 23.06 -16.99 -7.99
C ILE A 177 24.48 -17.55 -7.78
N LYS A 178 24.95 -17.63 -6.53
CA LYS A 178 26.25 -18.25 -6.22
C LYS A 178 26.32 -19.73 -6.58
N SER A 179 25.27 -20.51 -6.32
CA SER A 179 25.25 -21.93 -6.74
C SER A 179 25.23 -22.06 -8.25
N VAL A 180 24.45 -21.25 -8.97
CA VAL A 180 24.46 -21.25 -10.44
C VAL A 180 25.84 -20.85 -10.98
N ALA A 181 26.48 -19.83 -10.42
CA ALA A 181 27.81 -19.37 -10.84
C ALA A 181 28.90 -20.44 -10.65
N GLY A 182 28.89 -21.13 -9.51
CA GLY A 182 29.82 -22.22 -9.25
C GLY A 182 29.56 -23.45 -10.12
N ASP A 183 28.30 -23.88 -10.21
CA ASP A 183 27.93 -25.16 -10.85
C ASP A 183 27.93 -25.09 -12.39
N TYR A 184 27.60 -23.94 -12.99
CA TYR A 184 27.49 -23.79 -14.45
C TYR A 184 28.64 -23.01 -15.09
N PHE A 185 29.28 -22.09 -14.36
CA PHE A 185 30.25 -21.17 -14.94
C PHE A 185 31.67 -21.35 -14.39
N ASN A 186 31.91 -22.24 -13.41
CA ASN A 186 33.23 -22.49 -12.81
C ASN A 186 34.00 -21.20 -12.47
N LEU A 187 33.28 -20.17 -12.03
CA LEU A 187 33.90 -18.91 -11.64
C LEU A 187 34.49 -19.11 -10.24
N GLU A 188 35.82 -19.30 -10.16
CA GLU A 188 36.54 -19.28 -8.91
C GLU A 188 36.32 -17.91 -8.23
N GLU A 189 35.83 -17.91 -6.99
CA GLU A 189 35.64 -16.68 -6.20
C GLU A 189 37.01 -16.04 -5.96
N GLU A 190 37.39 -15.03 -6.76
CA GLU A 190 38.44 -14.09 -6.39
C GLU A 190 37.97 -13.32 -5.14
N ALA A 191 38.59 -13.65 -4.01
CA ALA A 191 38.43 -12.94 -2.76
C ALA A 191 39.06 -11.54 -2.88
N LEU A 192 38.21 -10.51 -2.87
CA LEU A 192 38.56 -9.13 -2.54
C LEU A 192 37.53 -8.53 -1.58
#